data_AF-A0A527UZ86-F1
#
_entry.id   AF-A0A527UZ86-F1
#
_cell.length_a   1.000
_cell.length_b   1.000
_cell.length_c   1.000
_cell.angle_alpha   90.00
_cell.angle_beta   90.00
_cell.angle_gamma   90.00
#
_symmetry.space_group_name_H-M   'P 1'
#
loop_
_entity.id
_entity.type
_entity.pdbx_description
1 polymer ?
#
loop_
_entity_poly.entity_id
_entity_poly.type
_entity_poly.pdbx_seq_one_letter_code
_entity_poly.pdbx_strand_id
1 'polypeptide(L)' 'MSTNGMESWAVDLKDIGAIYPFQGSEVVMVIVGLVFWIGWHVLQTRHENAEIEADMAADRSGEETRTAIDRH' A
#
# COMPACT_ATOMS: atom_id res chain seq x y z
N MET A 1 26.84 -13.71 -24.88
CA MET A 1 25.68 -14.55 -25.24
C MET A 1 24.53 -14.16 -24.34
N SER A 2 23.41 -13.72 -24.90
CA SER A 2 22.26 -13.28 -24.11
C SER A 2 21.55 -14.50 -23.51
N THR A 3 21.22 -14.45 -22.21
CA THR A 3 20.58 -15.58 -21.48
C THR A 3 19.12 -15.80 -21.86
N ASN A 4 18.54 -14.89 -22.64
CA ASN A 4 17.16 -14.93 -23.13
C ASN A 4 17.03 -15.41 -24.59
N GLY A 5 18.12 -15.86 -25.23
CA GLY A 5 18.09 -16.39 -26.60
C GLY A 5 18.04 -15.34 -27.72
N MET A 6 18.11 -14.04 -27.40
CA MET A 6 18.15 -12.98 -28.43
C MET A 6 19.54 -12.87 -29.08
N GLU A 7 19.57 -12.88 -30.42
CA GLU A 7 20.80 -12.75 -31.23
C GLU A 7 21.07 -11.31 -31.70
N SER A 8 20.05 -10.44 -31.72
CA SER A 8 20.14 -9.04 -32.13
C SER A 8 19.14 -8.16 -31.37
N TRP A 9 19.50 -6.90 -31.12
CA TRP A 9 18.62 -5.88 -30.55
C TRP A 9 17.85 -5.10 -31.64
N ALA A 10 18.24 -5.26 -32.91
CA ALA A 10 17.54 -4.69 -34.07
C ALA A 10 16.39 -5.61 -34.50
N VAL A 11 15.48 -5.90 -33.55
CA VAL A 11 14.29 -6.74 -33.74
C VAL A 11 13.03 -5.90 -33.52
N ASP A 12 11.94 -6.26 -34.19
CA ASP A 12 10.65 -5.61 -33.95
C ASP A 12 10.12 -6.05 -32.58
N LEU A 13 9.85 -5.09 -31.71
CA LEU A 13 9.40 -5.33 -30.33
C LEU A 13 8.10 -6.14 -30.26
N LYS A 14 7.28 -6.12 -31.31
CA LYS A 14 6.05 -6.93 -31.38
C LYS A 14 6.33 -8.43 -31.50
N ASP A 15 7.48 -8.80 -32.06
CA ASP A 15 7.88 -10.18 -32.33
C ASP A 15 8.67 -10.78 -31.15
N ILE A 16 9.03 -9.93 -30.17
CA ILE A 16 9.61 -10.37 -28.90
C ILE A 16 8.47 -10.79 -27.98
N GLY A 17 8.50 -12.04 -27.52
CA GLY A 17 7.59 -12.54 -26.48
C GLY A 17 7.74 -11.79 -25.16
N ALA A 18 7.03 -12.23 -24.11
CA ALA A 18 7.06 -11.55 -22.82
C ALA A 18 8.50 -11.34 -22.30
N ILE A 19 8.91 -10.09 -22.11
CA ILE A 19 10.26 -9.69 -21.69
C ILE A 19 10.37 -9.67 -20.15
N TYR A 20 9.23 -9.57 -19.46
CA TYR A 20 9.13 -9.62 -18.01
C TYR A 20 7.86 -10.35 -17.54
N PRO A 21 7.85 -10.85 -16.29
CA PRO A 21 6.68 -11.51 -15.73
C PRO A 21 5.45 -10.60 -15.73
N PHE A 22 4.27 -11.18 -15.97
CA PHE A 22 2.98 -10.48 -15.90
C PHE A 22 2.77 -9.39 -16.97
N GLN A 23 3.58 -9.37 -18.04
CA GLN A 23 3.38 -8.48 -19.19
C GLN A 23 1.96 -8.64 -19.76
N GLY A 24 1.26 -7.52 -19.98
CA GLY A 24 -0.12 -7.46 -20.42
C GLY A 24 -1.16 -7.43 -19.29
N SER A 25 -0.75 -7.63 -18.03
CA SER A 25 -1.66 -7.56 -16.86
C SER A 25 -1.46 -6.30 -16.01
N GLU A 26 -0.72 -5.31 -16.50
CA GLU A 26 -0.32 -4.11 -15.77
C GLU A 26 -1.53 -3.37 -15.21
N VAL A 27 -2.55 -3.16 -16.05
CA VAL A 27 -3.78 -2.44 -15.65
C VAL A 27 -4.51 -3.20 -14.55
N VAL A 28 -4.57 -4.53 -14.64
CA VAL A 28 -5.22 -5.36 -13.61
C VAL A 28 -4.44 -5.26 -12.30
N MET A 29 -3.12 -5.38 -12.34
CA MET A 29 -2.27 -5.27 -11.15
C MET A 29 -2.37 -3.87 -10.51
N VAL A 30 -2.44 -2.81 -11.32
CA VAL A 30 -2.67 -1.43 -10.84
C VAL A 30 -4.02 -1.34 -10.14
N ILE A 31 -5.09 -1.89 -10.71
CA ILE A 31 -6.42 -1.89 -10.09
C ILE A 31 -6.39 -2.64 -8.76
N VAL A 32 -5.77 -3.83 -8.70
CA VAL A 32 -5.66 -4.62 -7.47
C VAL A 32 -4.89 -3.86 -6.40
N GLY A 33 -3.73 -3.28 -6.76
CA GLY A 33 -2.95 -2.46 -5.85
C GLY A 33 -3.72 -1.25 -5.33
N LEU A 34 -4.47 -0.58 -6.21
CA LEU A 34 -5.28 0.58 -5.85
C LEU A 34 -6.43 0.20 -4.90
N VAL A 35 -7.14 -0.90 -5.18
CA VAL A 35 -8.22 -1.40 -4.31
C VAL A 35 -7.67 -1.77 -2.94
N PHE A 36 -6.53 -2.47 -2.88
CA PHE A 36 -5.88 -2.80 -1.62
C PHE A 36 -5.46 -1.54 -0.85
N TRP A 37 -4.85 -0.57 -1.54
CA TRP A 37 -4.40 0.69 -0.93
C TRP A 37 -5.56 1.50 -0.35
N ILE A 38 -6.64 1.68 -1.11
CA ILE A 38 -7.85 2.38 -0.64
C ILE A 38 -8.50 1.62 0.50
N GLY A 39 -8.64 0.30 0.37
CA GLY A 39 -9.24 -0.55 1.41
C GLY A 39 -8.46 -0.48 2.73
N TRP A 40 -7.12 -0.48 2.65
CA TRP A 40 -6.25 -0.29 3.80
C TRP A 40 -6.50 1.06 4.48
N HIS A 41 -6.50 2.17 3.73
CA HIS A 41 -6.74 3.51 4.30
C HIS A 41 -8.10 3.60 4.99
N VAL A 42 -9.15 3.05 4.39
CA VAL A 42 -10.49 3.03 5.00
C VAL A 42 -10.48 2.27 6.33
N LEU A 43 -9.81 1.10 6.38
CA LEU A 43 -9.70 0.32 7.60
C LEU A 43 -8.89 1.04 8.67
N GLN A 44 -7.73 1.60 8.30
CA GLN A 44 -6.86 2.36 9.19
C GLN A 44 -7.61 3.55 9.81
N THR A 45 -8.26 4.40 9.00
CA THR A 45 -9.05 5.54 9.50
C THR A 45 -10.17 5.10 10.44
N ARG A 46 -10.84 3.97 10.16
CA ARG A 46 -11.89 3.47 11.06
C ARG A 46 -11.33 3.03 12.42
N HIS A 47 -10.18 2.37 12.43
CA HIS A 47 -9.53 1.97 13.68
C HIS A 47 -9.03 3.18 14.46
N GLU A 48 -8.35 4.12 13.80
CA GLU A 48 -7.86 5.35 14.43
C GLU A 48 -9.01 6.16 15.04
N ASN A 49 -10.12 6.32 14.30
CA ASN A 49 -11.28 7.04 14.83
C ASN A 49 -11.90 6.34 16.06
N ALA A 50 -11.96 5.01 16.07
CA ALA A 50 -12.51 4.26 17.20
C ALA A 50 -11.62 4.38 18.45
N GLU A 51 -10.30 4.34 18.27
CA GLU A 51 -9.33 4.53 19.36
C GLU A 51 -9.46 5.94 19.94
N ILE A 52 -9.46 6.97 19.08
CA ILE A 52 -9.60 8.37 19.50
C ILE A 52 -10.93 8.58 20.25
N GLU A 53 -12.03 7.99 19.77
CA GLU A 53 -13.32 8.10 20.46
C GLU A 53 -13.29 7.43 21.84
N ALA A 54 -12.63 6.28 21.97
CA ALA A 54 -12.46 5.59 23.24
C ALA A 54 -11.61 6.41 24.23
N ASP A 55 -10.48 6.96 23.78
CA ASP A 55 -9.61 7.82 24.58
C ASP A 55 -10.34 9.08 25.05
N MET A 56 -11.06 9.75 24.14
CA MET A 56 -11.86 10.93 24.47
C MET A 56 -13.01 10.62 25.43
N ALA A 57 -13.57 9.41 25.40
CA ALA A 57 -14.59 8.98 26.34
C ALA A 57 -14.02 8.66 27.73
N ALA A 58 -12.80 8.11 27.79
CA ALA A 58 -12.11 7.75 29.02
C ALA A 58 -11.62 8.99 29.80
N ASP A 59 -11.02 9.97 29.12
CA ASP A 59 -10.45 11.18 29.72
C ASP A 59 -10.84 12.43 28.92
N ARG A 60 -12.08 12.90 29.11
CA ARG A 60 -12.61 14.07 28.40
C ARG A 60 -11.83 15.37 28.64
N SER A 61 -11.22 15.55 29.82
CA SER A 61 -10.46 16.76 30.15
C SER A 61 -8.99 16.67 29.75
N GLY A 62 -8.48 15.44 29.50
CA GLY A 62 -7.08 15.17 29.21
C GLY A 62 -6.18 15.37 30.44
N GLU A 63 -6.77 15.51 31.63
CA GLU A 63 -6.01 15.78 32.86
C GLU A 63 -5.32 14.53 33.41
N GLU A 64 -5.96 13.36 33.27
CA GLU A 64 -5.38 12.08 33.70
C GLU A 64 -4.19 11.72 32.80
N THR A 65 -4.35 11.93 31.49
CA THR A 65 -3.29 11.76 30.49
C THR A 65 -2.12 12.71 30.74
N ARG A 66 -2.38 14.00 31.02
CA ARG A 66 -1.34 14.98 31.39
C ARG A 66 -0.60 14.58 32.66
N THR A 67 -1.33 14.15 33.69
CA THR A 67 -0.75 13.71 34.96
C THR A 67 0.13 12.47 34.80
N ALA A 68 -0.25 11.55 33.91
CA ALA A 68 0.55 10.38 33.60
C ALA A 68 1.85 10.72 32.85
N ILE A 69 1.80 11.68 31.91
CA ILE A 69 2.98 12.19 31.21
C ILE A 69 3.92 12.91 32.17
N ASP A 70 3.42 13.81 33.02
CA ASP A 70 4.22 14.57 33.99
C ASP A 70 4.89 13.68 35.07
N ARG A 71 4.44 12.43 35.22
CA ARG A 71 5.00 11.44 36.16
C ARG A 71 6.25 10.71 35.59
N HIS A 72 6.51 10.78 34.29
CA HIS A 72 7.63 10.10 33.62
C HIS A 72 8.66 11.08 33.06
#